data_AF-A0A2N5Z1S2-F1
#
_entry.id   AF-A0A2N5Z1S2-F1
#
_cell.length_a   1.000
_cell.length_b   1.000
_cell.length_c   1.000
_cell.angle_alpha   90.00
_cell.angle_beta   90.00
_cell.angle_gamma   90.00
#
_symmetry.space_group_name_H-M   'P 1'
#
loop_
_entity.id
_entity.type
_entity.pdbx_description
1 polymer ?
#
loop_
_entity_poly.entity_id
_entity_poly.type
_entity_poly.pdbx_seq_one_letter_code
_entity_poly.pdbx_strand_id
1 'polypeptide(L)' 'MKYLIPVSFLFLLVLSCEKLAEEDTPLCNDCYNVTYRLSDDTPIDTTNEKTLCGGDIINWKTIPEETTDSTVTRYLCD' A
#
# COMPACT_ATOMS: atom_id res chain seq x y z
N MET A 1 23.44 -50.13 10.06
CA MET A 1 23.58 -49.06 11.06
C MET A 1 22.34 -48.18 10.97
N LYS A 2 21.45 -48.24 11.96
CA LYS A 2 20.22 -47.44 12.01
C LYS A 2 20.50 -46.21 12.87
N TYR A 3 20.57 -45.04 12.26
CA TYR A 3 20.73 -43.77 12.95
C TYR A 3 19.39 -43.42 13.61
N LEU A 4 19.28 -43.68 14.91
CA LEU A 4 18.21 -43.15 15.75
C LEU A 4 18.51 -41.67 15.96
N ILE A 5 17.89 -40.82 15.14
CA ILE A 5 17.94 -39.37 15.32
C ILE A 5 17.21 -39.07 16.64
N PRO A 6 17.89 -38.53 17.67
CA PRO A 6 17.27 -38.29 18.97
C PRO A 6 16.19 -37.22 18.83
N VAL A 7 14.98 -37.60 19.22
CA VAL A 7 13.74 -36.79 19.19
C VAL A 7 13.88 -35.45 19.94
N SER A 8 14.90 -35.31 20.80
CA SER A 8 15.21 -34.09 21.54
C SER A 8 15.65 -32.90 20.67
N PHE A 9 16.07 -33.09 19.41
CA PHE A 9 16.49 -31.99 18.55
C PHE A 9 15.31 -31.21 17.93
N LEU A 10 14.10 -31.78 17.95
CA LEU A 10 12.91 -31.15 17.35
C LEU A 10 12.28 -30.06 18.24
N PHE A 11 12.55 -30.07 19.55
CA PHE A 11 11.92 -29.15 20.52
C PHE A 11 12.55 -27.75 20.57
N LEU A 12 13.76 -27.57 20.06
CA LEU A 12 14.47 -26.28 20.09
C LEU A 12 13.99 -25.29 19.01
N LEU A 13 13.31 -25.77 17.97
CA LEU A 13 12.81 -24.91 16.88
C LEU A 13 11.52 -24.16 17.23
N VAL A 14 10.84 -24.52 18.32
CA VAL A 14 9.55 -23.93 18.70
C VAL A 14 9.73 -22.68 19.59
N LEU A 15 10.87 -22.57 20.28
CA LEU A 15 11.16 -21.48 21.23
C LEU A 15 11.63 -20.19 20.55
N SER A 16 12.11 -20.25 19.30
CA SER A 16 12.50 -19.06 18.54
C SER A 16 11.36 -18.42 17.75
N CYS A 17 10.10 -18.84 17.97
CA CYS A 17 8.93 -18.06 17.58
C CYS A 17 8.68 -16.99 18.67
N GLU A 18 9.73 -16.23 18.96
CA GLU A 18 9.65 -15.02 19.78
C GLU A 18 8.79 -14.04 18.98
N LYS A 19 7.51 -13.98 19.37
CA LYS A 19 6.68 -12.77 19.36
C LYS A 19 7.12 -11.78 18.29
N LEU A 20 6.76 -12.07 17.04
CA LEU A 20 6.86 -11.09 15.96
C LEU A 20 6.20 -9.84 16.49
N ALA A 21 6.99 -8.78 16.66
CA ALA A 21 6.52 -7.52 17.22
C ALA A 21 5.26 -7.15 16.47
N GLU A 22 4.25 -6.72 17.22
CA GLU A 22 3.06 -6.07 16.69
C GLU A 22 3.55 -4.73 16.10
N GLU A 23 4.20 -4.84 14.94
CA GLU A 23 4.60 -3.72 14.11
C GLU A 23 3.28 -3.09 13.69
N ASP A 24 3.09 -1.82 14.07
CA ASP A 24 1.93 -1.02 13.69
C ASP A 24 1.58 -1.36 12.24
N THR A 25 0.44 -2.02 12.03
CA THR A 25 0.03 -2.40 10.68
C THR A 25 0.12 -1.15 9.83
N PRO A 26 0.93 -1.15 8.78
CA PRO A 26 1.20 0.08 8.06
C PRO A 26 -0.11 0.68 7.58
N LEU A 27 -0.35 1.96 7.91
CA LEU A 27 -1.52 2.65 7.41
C LEU A 27 -1.50 2.56 5.88
N CYS A 28 -2.55 1.95 5.33
CA CYS A 28 -2.78 1.84 3.91
C CYS A 28 -3.76 2.92 3.49
N ASN A 29 -3.40 3.69 2.45
CA ASN A 29 -4.29 4.66 1.85
C ASN A 29 -4.53 4.27 0.39
N ASP A 30 -5.76 4.44 -0.07
CA ASP A 30 -6.12 4.21 -1.46
C ASP A 30 -5.93 5.52 -2.24
N CYS A 31 -4.94 5.53 -3.13
CA CYS A 31 -4.63 6.68 -3.96
C CYS A 31 -5.17 6.48 -5.37
N TYR A 32 -5.72 7.53 -5.96
CA TYR A 32 -6.29 7.51 -7.29
C TYR A 32 -6.18 8.89 -7.94
N ASN A 33 -6.29 8.94 -9.28
CA ASN A 33 -6.46 10.21 -9.97
C ASN A 33 -7.91 10.38 -10.43
N VAL A 34 -8.40 11.61 -10.37
CA VAL A 34 -9.75 11.96 -10.78
C VAL A 34 -9.66 13.07 -11.81
N THR A 35 -10.28 12.84 -12.96
CA THR A 35 -10.43 13.86 -14.00
C THR A 35 -11.74 14.60 -13.77
N TYR A 36 -11.66 15.91 -13.57
CA TYR A 36 -12.81 16.79 -13.41
C TYR A 36 -13.04 17.60 -14.67
N ARG A 37 -14.30 17.92 -14.95
CA ARG A 37 -14.66 18.91 -15.96
C ARG A 37 -14.49 20.32 -15.38
N LEU A 38 -13.78 21.20 -16.07
CA LEU A 38 -13.55 22.57 -15.58
C LEU A 38 -14.81 23.43 -15.52
N SER A 39 -15.85 23.12 -16.30
CA SER A 39 -17.06 23.96 -16.37
C SER A 39 -17.94 23.87 -15.13
N ASP A 40 -17.93 22.73 -14.44
CA ASP A 40 -18.88 22.41 -13.36
C ASP A 40 -18.23 21.61 -12.21
N ASP A 41 -16.90 21.43 -12.23
CA ASP A 41 -16.14 20.60 -11.29
C ASP A 41 -16.70 19.17 -11.12
N THR A 42 -17.39 18.64 -12.13
CA THR A 42 -17.95 17.28 -12.08
C THR A 42 -16.85 16.25 -12.35
N PRO A 43 -16.71 15.19 -11.53
CA PRO A 43 -15.81 14.09 -11.85
C PRO A 43 -16.30 13.36 -13.11
N ILE A 44 -15.45 13.28 -14.12
CA ILE A 44 -15.70 12.60 -15.40
C ILE A 44 -15.17 11.17 -15.34
N ASP A 45 -14.00 10.97 -14.73
CA ASP A 45 -13.32 9.68 -14.71
C ASP A 45 -12.44 9.52 -13.47
N THR A 46 -12.26 8.29 -13.02
CA THR A 46 -11.34 7.91 -11.93
C THR A 46 -10.46 6.79 -12.41
N THR A 47 -9.14 6.98 -12.43
CA THR A 47 -8.20 5.98 -12.94
C THR A 47 -7.00 5.80 -12.01
N ASN A 48 -6.26 4.71 -12.24
CA ASN A 48 -5.00 4.40 -11.56
C ASN A 48 -5.11 4.31 -10.03
N GLU A 49 -6.10 3.54 -9.56
CA GLU A 49 -6.22 3.17 -8.15
C GLU A 49 -5.00 2.33 -7.70
N LYS A 50 -4.36 2.78 -6.62
CA LYS A 50 -3.26 2.07 -5.95
C LYS A 50 -3.42 2.19 -4.44
N THR A 51 -3.53 1.05 -3.78
CA THR A 51 -3.38 0.95 -2.33
C THR A 51 -1.90 1.05 -1.98
N LEU A 52 -1.54 2.07 -1.19
CA LEU A 52 -0.18 2.27 -0.71
C LEU A 52 -0.15 2.03 0.79
N CYS A 53 0.68 1.09 1.23
CA CYS A 53 0.84 0.73 2.62
C CYS A 53 2.26 1.06 3.06
N GLY A 54 2.44 1.71 4.21
CA GLY A 54 3.67 1.57 5.00
C GLY A 54 4.99 1.81 4.29
N GLY A 55 5.39 3.07 4.14
CA GLY A 55 6.70 3.40 3.58
C GLY A 55 6.76 3.38 2.06
N ASP A 56 5.66 3.07 1.36
CA ASP A 56 5.48 3.41 -0.04
C ASP A 56 5.45 4.94 -0.21
N ILE A 57 6.62 5.53 -0.45
CA ILE A 57 6.79 6.97 -0.74
C ILE A 57 6.36 7.22 -2.19
N ILE A 58 5.07 7.12 -2.48
CA ILE A 58 4.52 7.79 -3.66
C ILE A 58 3.88 9.07 -3.17
N ASN A 59 4.57 10.18 -3.37
CA ASN A 59 4.08 11.48 -2.95
C ASN A 59 3.07 11.99 -3.99
N TRP A 60 1.88 11.38 -4.03
CA TRP A 60 0.80 11.73 -4.97
C TRP A 60 0.40 13.21 -4.83
N LYS A 61 0.52 13.79 -3.62
CA LYS A 61 0.34 15.22 -3.35
C LYS A 61 1.32 16.15 -4.08
N THR A 62 2.44 15.63 -4.59
CA THR A 62 3.44 16.42 -5.31
C THR A 62 3.33 16.29 -6.82
N ILE A 63 2.46 15.42 -7.31
CA ILE A 63 2.20 15.33 -8.75
C ILE A 63 1.41 16.57 -9.14
N PRO A 64 1.95 17.43 -10.03
CA PRO A 64 1.25 18.63 -10.45
C PRO A 64 -0.05 18.24 -11.15
N GLU A 65 -1.10 19.04 -10.94
CA GLU A 65 -2.36 18.85 -11.64
C GLU A 65 -2.14 18.99 -13.15
N GLU A 66 -2.67 18.03 -13.91
CA GLU A 66 -2.64 18.07 -15.36
C GLU A 66 -3.91 18.76 -15.85
N THR A 67 -3.77 19.92 -16.49
CA THR A 67 -4.91 20.71 -16.99
C THR A 67 -4.92 20.72 -18.51
N THR A 68 -6.08 20.44 -19.09
CA THR A 68 -6.37 20.61 -20.53
C THR A 68 -7.36 21.75 -20.74
N ASP A 69 -7.76 22.01 -21.98
CA ASP A 69 -8.74 23.06 -22.31
C ASP A 69 -10.11 22.88 -21.63
N SER A 70 -10.46 21.67 -21.18
CA SER A 70 -11.79 21.37 -20.62
C SER A 70 -11.78 20.53 -19.34
N THR A 71 -10.63 19.97 -18.97
CA THR A 71 -10.52 19.07 -17.82
C THR A 71 -9.32 19.38 -16.94
N VAL A 72 -9.40 18.99 -15.68
CA VAL A 72 -8.28 18.99 -14.74
C VAL A 72 -8.19 17.63 -14.06
N THR A 73 -7.00 17.03 -14.07
CA THR A 73 -6.72 15.77 -13.37
C THR A 73 -6.09 16.09 -12.02
N ARG A 74 -6.74 15.66 -10.93
CA ARG A 74 -6.24 15.78 -9.57
C ARG A 74 -5.85 14.41 -9.01
N TYR A 75 -4.88 14.40 -8.12
CA TYR A 75 -4.35 13.22 -7.48
C TYR A 75 -4.76 13.20 -6.01
N LEU A 76 -5.49 12.16 -5.59
CA LEU A 76 -6.11 12.05 -4.26
C LEU A 76 -5.66 10.75 -3.58
N CYS A 77 -5.64 10.77 -2.24
CA CYS A 77 -5.45 9.57 -1.41
C CYS A 77 -6.42 9.68 -0.22
N ASP A 78 -7.16 8.61 0.06
CA ASP A 78 -8.07 8.47 1.21
C ASP A 78 -7.59 7.36 2.15
#